data_AF-A0A1I3ZXB9-F1
#
_entry.id   AF-A0A1I3ZXB9-F1
#
_cell.length_a   1.000
_cell.length_b   1.000
_cell.length_c   1.000
_cell.angle_alpha   90.00
_cell.angle_beta   90.00
_cell.angle_gamma   90.00
#
_symmetry.space_group_name_H-M   'P 1'
#
loop_
_entity.id
_entity.type
_entity.pdbx_description
1 polymer ?
#
loop_
_entity_poly.entity_id
_entity_poly.type
_entity_poly.pdbx_seq_one_letter_code
_entity_poly.pdbx_strand_id
1 'polypeptide(L)'
;MRKIFFILTIGFIISLLAACGDNESSQAGGETNNDSDKEPKELTVDSVIDAFQQANLEAENPTDMTKDDYGMAPMKADVAKRFLIPSLGQDAGGRIFSYENSDDLKEMKSYYDDLGKESAMFFSHTASRENILIQVNGELKDEQFEKYEEVLNTIGTGDIPKYQAEEKVTMNEAEAGESVEGEWGTYKILNTSTPEETSYTSEPIKFSVPKVLLATFIPNEESKDLFEQEEINLAIALINSENTSEDTVSFHPFSAKVTTDTKGQYGAQEMLNKGDSEHIGQVKQEFVIPYNLEDEDLSKIKELEFHFDGTAKDATTIGEDVVVPVSFE
;
A
#
# COMPACT_ATOMS: atom_id res chain seq x y z
N MET A 1 18.35 32.89 6.31
CA MET A 1 17.92 34.04 7.15
C MET A 1 17.18 35.05 6.28
N ARG A 2 15.96 35.43 6.70
CA ARG A 2 15.12 36.55 6.20
C ARG A 2 14.50 36.35 4.80
N LYS A 3 13.22 36.62 4.53
CA LYS A 3 12.12 37.22 5.30
C LYS A 3 10.79 36.88 4.63
N ILE A 4 9.79 36.63 5.48
CA ILE A 4 8.36 36.50 5.21
C ILE A 4 7.78 37.83 4.69
N PHE A 5 6.82 37.75 3.75
CA PHE A 5 5.84 38.81 3.52
C PHE A 5 4.42 38.22 3.55
N PHE A 6 3.71 38.51 4.66
CA PHE A 6 2.27 38.41 4.79
C PHE A 6 1.64 39.63 4.09
N ILE A 7 0.61 39.42 3.26
CA ILE A 7 -0.30 40.49 2.84
C ILE A 7 -1.68 40.18 3.41
N LEU A 8 -2.05 41.00 4.39
CA LEU A 8 -3.35 41.14 5.01
C LEU A 8 -4.20 42.08 4.12
N THR A 9 -5.39 41.67 3.68
CA THR A 9 -6.37 42.60 3.10
C THR A 9 -7.62 42.66 3.97
N ILE A 10 -7.97 43.91 4.27
CA ILE A 10 -8.93 44.39 5.24
C ILE A 10 -10.31 44.52 4.58
N GLY A 11 -11.34 44.33 5.41
CA GLY A 11 -12.72 44.15 5.01
C GLY A 11 -13.43 45.36 4.41
N PHE A 12 -14.62 45.08 3.90
CA PHE A 12 -15.64 46.05 3.58
C PHE A 12 -16.92 45.65 4.31
N ILE A 13 -17.28 46.42 5.33
CA ILE A 13 -18.57 46.40 6.03
C ILE A 13 -19.34 47.62 5.55
N ILE A 14 -20.51 47.45 4.93
CA ILE A 14 -21.61 48.42 4.99
C ILE A 14 -22.94 47.66 5.12
N SER A 15 -23.76 48.21 5.99
CA SER A 15 -24.88 47.66 6.74
C SER A 15 -26.26 47.90 6.10
N LEU A 16 -27.19 47.02 6.51
CA LEU A 16 -28.61 47.25 6.85
C LEU A 16 -29.59 47.69 5.75
N LEU A 17 -30.66 46.90 5.60
CA LEU A 17 -32.02 47.37 5.93
C LEU A 17 -32.91 46.17 6.27
N ALA A 18 -33.59 46.28 7.42
CA ALA A 18 -34.61 45.38 7.90
C ALA A 18 -35.94 45.64 7.18
N ALA A 19 -36.70 44.57 6.94
CA ALA A 19 -38.15 44.63 6.79
C ALA A 19 -38.75 43.40 7.47
N CYS A 20 -39.26 43.60 8.69
CA CYS A 20 -40.18 42.68 9.34
C CYS A 20 -41.56 42.81 8.68
N GLY A 21 -42.20 41.67 8.44
CA GLY A 21 -43.63 41.57 8.16
C GLY A 21 -44.16 40.38 8.93
N ASP A 22 -44.90 40.69 10.00
CA ASP A 22 -45.48 39.77 10.98
C ASP A 22 -46.51 38.80 10.35
N ASN A 23 -46.58 37.58 10.90
CA ASN A 23 -47.86 37.03 11.33
C ASN A 23 -47.66 36.02 12.48
N GLU A 24 -48.25 36.38 13.61
CA GLU A 24 -48.34 35.63 14.85
C GLU A 24 -49.13 34.31 14.69
N SER A 25 -48.65 33.26 15.34
CA SER A 25 -49.51 32.46 16.22
C SER A 25 -48.68 31.87 17.37
N SER A 26 -48.94 32.43 18.53
CA SER A 26 -48.51 32.08 19.88
C SER A 26 -48.69 30.61 20.28
N GLN A 27 -47.71 30.04 21.00
CA GLN A 27 -47.95 29.56 22.37
C GLN A 27 -46.65 29.49 23.20
N ALA A 28 -46.76 29.94 24.44
CA ALA A 28 -45.70 30.31 25.35
C ALA A 28 -45.09 29.15 26.16
N GLY A 29 -43.87 29.36 26.66
CA GLY A 29 -43.46 28.80 27.96
C GLY A 29 -41.97 28.50 28.12
N GLY A 30 -41.26 29.38 28.85
CA GLY A 30 -40.23 28.94 29.80
C GLY A 30 -38.77 29.03 29.35
N GLU A 31 -38.07 30.05 29.84
CA GLU A 31 -36.63 29.99 30.07
C GLU A 31 -36.28 28.82 30.99
N THR A 32 -35.29 28.01 30.59
CA THR A 32 -34.36 27.37 31.53
C THR A 32 -33.07 27.06 30.79
N ASN A 33 -31.98 27.67 31.25
CA ASN A 33 -30.63 27.20 31.00
C ASN A 33 -30.53 25.76 31.53
N ASN A 34 -30.10 24.82 30.68
CA ASN A 34 -29.59 23.53 31.15
C ASN A 34 -28.35 23.17 30.35
N ASP A 35 -27.22 23.55 30.94
CA ASP A 35 -25.96 22.83 30.81
C ASP A 35 -26.10 21.56 31.65
N SER A 36 -26.47 20.43 31.03
CA SER A 36 -26.39 19.06 31.56
C SER A 36 -26.67 18.06 30.44
N ASP A 37 -25.98 16.92 30.49
CA ASP A 37 -26.22 15.68 29.72
C ASP A 37 -25.51 15.55 28.36
N LYS A 38 -24.16 15.52 28.41
CA LYS A 38 -23.44 14.56 27.57
C LYS A 38 -23.63 13.18 28.21
N GLU A 39 -24.60 12.41 27.73
CA GLU A 39 -24.54 10.95 27.90
C GLU A 39 -23.17 10.45 27.42
N PRO A 40 -22.52 9.51 28.13
CA PRO A 40 -21.32 8.87 27.61
C PRO A 40 -21.71 8.19 26.30
N LYS A 41 -21.14 8.67 25.19
CA LYS A 41 -21.35 8.09 23.87
C LYS A 41 -20.87 6.64 23.93
N GLU A 42 -21.80 5.70 23.90
CA GLU A 42 -21.49 4.27 23.97
C GLU A 42 -20.45 3.91 22.91
N LEU A 43 -19.45 3.13 23.29
CA LEU A 43 -18.41 2.69 22.38
C LEU A 43 -19.04 1.69 21.39
N THR A 44 -19.03 2.04 20.10
CA THR A 44 -19.64 1.24 19.03
C THR A 44 -18.59 0.76 18.04
N VAL A 45 -18.90 -0.32 17.33
CA VAL A 45 -18.04 -0.85 16.24
C VAL A 45 -17.68 0.24 15.23
N ASP A 46 -18.64 1.04 14.81
CA ASP A 46 -18.41 2.14 13.85
C ASP A 46 -17.50 3.22 14.41
N SER A 47 -17.68 3.60 15.69
CA SER A 47 -16.81 4.60 16.32
C SER A 47 -15.35 4.15 16.44
N VAL A 48 -15.11 2.83 16.51
CA VAL A 48 -13.76 2.25 16.54
C VAL A 48 -13.12 2.30 15.15
N ILE A 49 -13.86 1.93 14.10
CA ILE A 49 -13.41 2.05 12.70
C ILE A 49 -13.07 3.51 12.37
N ASP A 50 -13.98 4.43 12.70
CA ASP A 50 -13.78 5.86 12.49
C ASP A 50 -12.55 6.37 13.24
N ALA A 51 -12.28 5.87 14.45
CA ALA A 51 -11.12 6.27 15.24
C ALA A 51 -9.81 5.75 14.63
N PHE A 52 -9.77 4.50 14.15
CA PHE A 52 -8.61 3.97 13.43
C PHE A 52 -8.29 4.81 12.19
N GLN A 53 -9.30 5.13 11.38
CA GLN A 53 -9.13 5.97 10.20
C GLN A 53 -8.66 7.40 10.57
N GLN A 54 -9.22 8.00 11.63
CA GLN A 54 -8.79 9.32 12.12
C GLN A 54 -7.36 9.35 12.65
N ALA A 55 -6.88 8.21 13.14
CA ALA A 55 -5.52 7.98 13.58
C ALA A 55 -4.53 7.70 12.43
N ASN A 56 -5.00 7.66 11.17
CA ASN A 56 -4.28 7.18 9.99
C ASN A 56 -3.82 5.71 10.09
N LEU A 57 -4.60 4.87 10.75
CA LEU A 57 -4.44 3.41 10.68
C LEU A 57 -5.34 2.85 9.57
N GLU A 58 -4.89 1.76 8.94
CA GLU A 58 -5.67 1.09 7.90
C GLU A 58 -6.90 0.40 8.51
N ALA A 59 -8.07 0.85 8.10
CA ALA A 59 -9.34 0.21 8.44
C ALA A 59 -10.32 0.36 7.26
N GLU A 60 -9.93 -0.23 6.13
CA GLU A 60 -10.60 -0.02 4.85
C GLU A 60 -11.77 -0.98 4.64
N ASN A 61 -12.70 -0.58 3.76
CA ASN A 61 -13.84 -1.39 3.31
C ASN A 61 -14.60 -2.10 4.45
N PRO A 62 -15.09 -1.37 5.47
CA PRO A 62 -15.78 -2.00 6.58
C PRO A 62 -17.10 -2.65 6.12
N THR A 63 -17.28 -3.92 6.45
CA THR A 63 -18.48 -4.70 6.09
C THR A 63 -19.05 -5.44 7.28
N ASP A 64 -20.39 -5.52 7.35
CA ASP A 64 -21.07 -6.34 8.35
C ASP A 64 -20.69 -7.82 8.18
N MET A 65 -20.41 -8.49 9.30
CA MET A 65 -20.09 -9.92 9.27
C MET A 65 -21.34 -10.77 9.16
N THR A 66 -21.27 -11.77 8.30
CA THR A 66 -22.24 -12.87 8.17
C THR A 66 -21.77 -14.09 8.94
N LYS A 67 -22.59 -15.15 8.97
CA LYS A 67 -22.23 -16.42 9.61
C LYS A 67 -20.92 -17.02 9.06
N ASP A 68 -20.68 -16.86 7.76
CA ASP A 68 -19.51 -17.46 7.11
C ASP A 68 -18.21 -16.77 7.55
N ASP A 69 -18.28 -15.48 7.90
CA ASP A 69 -17.12 -14.69 8.36
C ASP A 69 -16.60 -15.10 9.73
N TYR A 70 -17.40 -15.79 10.56
CA TYR A 70 -16.96 -16.29 11.87
C TYR A 70 -16.12 -17.55 11.76
N GLY A 71 -16.18 -18.28 10.63
CA GLY A 71 -15.53 -19.57 10.46
C GLY A 71 -15.95 -20.56 11.55
N MET A 72 -14.99 -20.98 12.38
CA MET A 72 -15.25 -21.90 13.50
C MET A 72 -15.61 -21.19 14.81
N ALA A 73 -15.54 -19.85 14.84
CA ALA A 73 -15.78 -19.07 16.05
C ALA A 73 -17.27 -19.01 16.41
N PRO A 74 -17.63 -19.03 17.71
CA PRO A 74 -19.02 -18.84 18.12
C PRO A 74 -19.58 -17.45 17.73
N MET A 75 -20.80 -17.41 17.21
CA MET A 75 -21.52 -16.15 16.91
C MET A 75 -22.19 -15.58 18.18
N LYS A 76 -21.38 -14.98 19.06
CA LYS A 76 -21.83 -14.41 20.35
C LYS A 76 -21.89 -12.89 20.38
N ALA A 77 -21.41 -12.21 19.35
CA ALA A 77 -21.40 -10.75 19.27
C ALA A 77 -22.77 -10.21 18.79
N ASP A 78 -23.16 -9.04 19.27
CA ASP A 78 -24.39 -8.36 18.88
C ASP A 78 -24.24 -7.65 17.54
N VAL A 79 -23.12 -6.92 17.38
CA VAL A 79 -22.70 -6.33 16.11
C VAL A 79 -21.24 -6.69 15.88
N ALA A 80 -20.93 -7.10 14.65
CA ALA A 80 -19.57 -7.38 14.23
C ALA A 80 -19.32 -6.86 12.82
N LYS A 81 -18.19 -6.18 12.64
CA LYS A 81 -17.71 -5.73 11.34
C LYS A 81 -16.31 -6.25 11.07
N ARG A 82 -16.06 -6.58 9.82
CA ARG A 82 -14.74 -6.83 9.27
C ARG A 82 -14.22 -5.54 8.63
N PHE A 83 -12.91 -5.32 8.69
CA PHE A 83 -12.21 -4.27 7.97
C PHE A 83 -10.91 -4.84 7.38
N LEU A 84 -10.41 -4.21 6.32
CA LEU A 84 -9.17 -4.58 5.65
C LEU A 84 -7.99 -3.75 6.12
N ILE A 85 -6.82 -4.39 6.13
CA ILE A 85 -5.51 -3.77 6.33
C ILE A 85 -4.71 -4.09 5.05
N PRO A 86 -4.81 -3.26 3.99
CA PRO A 86 -4.20 -3.54 2.69
C PRO A 86 -2.68 -3.73 2.70
N SER A 87 -1.97 -3.28 3.73
CA SER A 87 -0.56 -3.59 3.94
C SER A 87 -0.28 -5.07 4.21
N LEU A 88 -1.26 -5.83 4.70
CA LEU A 88 -1.13 -7.26 4.98
C LEU A 88 -1.56 -8.17 3.82
N GLY A 89 -2.15 -7.62 2.75
CA GLY A 89 -2.68 -8.38 1.61
C GLY A 89 -4.13 -8.02 1.28
N GLN A 90 -4.61 -8.50 0.12
CA GLN A 90 -5.90 -8.08 -0.45
C GLN A 90 -7.11 -8.47 0.42
N ASP A 91 -7.03 -9.61 1.12
CA ASP A 91 -8.09 -10.12 2.00
C ASP A 91 -7.63 -10.21 3.48
N ALA A 92 -6.56 -9.49 3.84
CA ALA A 92 -6.06 -9.45 5.20
C ALA A 92 -6.63 -8.23 5.97
N GLY A 93 -6.81 -8.39 7.29
CA GLY A 93 -7.32 -7.30 8.10
C GLY A 93 -7.73 -7.72 9.50
N GLY A 94 -8.82 -7.13 9.99
CA GLY A 94 -9.31 -7.36 11.34
C GLY A 94 -10.83 -7.38 11.44
N ARG A 95 -11.29 -7.68 12.65
CA ARG A 95 -12.69 -7.77 13.04
C ARG A 95 -12.88 -7.01 14.33
N ILE A 96 -14.00 -6.31 14.43
CA ILE A 96 -14.41 -5.57 15.62
C ILE A 96 -15.79 -6.09 16.00
N PHE A 97 -15.89 -6.53 17.24
CA PHE A 97 -17.10 -7.12 17.81
C PHE A 97 -17.59 -6.27 18.98
N SER A 98 -18.90 -6.16 19.12
CA SER A 98 -19.56 -5.62 20.31
C SER A 98 -20.36 -6.70 21.03
N TYR A 99 -20.41 -6.60 22.36
CA TYR A 99 -21.11 -7.55 23.23
C TYR A 99 -21.92 -6.81 24.31
N GLU A 100 -23.18 -7.15 24.46
CA GLU A 100 -24.01 -6.77 25.60
C GLU A 100 -23.53 -7.47 26.88
N ASN A 101 -23.01 -8.69 26.75
CA ASN A 101 -22.57 -9.52 27.87
C ASN A 101 -21.03 -9.59 27.96
N SER A 102 -20.50 -9.10 29.08
CA SER A 102 -19.06 -9.13 29.35
C SER A 102 -18.45 -10.54 29.41
N ASP A 103 -19.22 -11.57 29.74
CA ASP A 103 -18.72 -12.94 29.79
C ASP A 103 -18.58 -13.54 28.38
N ASP A 104 -19.48 -13.18 27.46
CA ASP A 104 -19.36 -13.56 26.05
C ASP A 104 -18.13 -12.90 25.39
N LEU A 105 -17.86 -11.63 25.71
CA LEU A 105 -16.62 -10.95 25.28
C LEU A 105 -15.37 -11.69 25.77
N LYS A 106 -15.30 -12.00 27.07
CA LYS A 106 -14.14 -12.69 27.66
C LYS A 106 -13.93 -14.06 27.05
N GLU A 107 -15.01 -14.81 26.84
CA GLU A 107 -14.96 -16.12 26.19
C GLU A 107 -14.43 -16.01 24.77
N MET A 108 -14.94 -15.05 23.97
CA MET A 108 -14.50 -14.86 22.59
C MET A 108 -13.05 -14.37 22.49
N LYS A 109 -12.60 -13.50 23.42
CA LYS A 109 -11.18 -13.12 23.49
C LYS A 109 -10.31 -14.34 23.79
N SER A 110 -10.68 -15.14 24.80
CA SER A 110 -9.95 -16.37 25.14
C SER A 110 -9.90 -17.34 23.97
N TYR A 111 -11.01 -17.49 23.23
CA TYR A 111 -11.07 -18.36 22.06
C TYR A 111 -9.98 -18.00 21.03
N TYR A 112 -9.86 -16.73 20.66
CA TYR A 112 -8.83 -16.29 19.69
C TYR A 112 -7.41 -16.39 20.26
N ASP A 113 -7.22 -16.00 21.53
CA ASP A 113 -5.92 -16.09 22.22
C ASP A 113 -5.42 -17.55 22.33
N ASP A 114 -6.33 -18.49 22.55
CA ASP A 114 -6.01 -19.91 22.67
C ASP A 114 -5.80 -20.56 21.29
N LEU A 115 -6.56 -20.17 20.28
CA LEU A 115 -6.40 -20.68 18.90
C LEU A 115 -4.98 -20.40 18.35
N GLY A 116 -4.43 -19.22 18.64
CA GLY A 116 -3.06 -18.87 18.29
C GLY A 116 -1.98 -19.72 18.98
N LYS A 117 -2.29 -20.33 20.13
CA LYS A 117 -1.36 -21.25 20.82
C LYS A 117 -1.35 -22.65 20.21
N GLU A 118 -2.43 -23.04 19.54
CA GLU A 118 -2.52 -24.34 18.87
C GLU A 118 -1.70 -24.38 17.59
N SER A 119 -1.66 -23.27 16.85
CA SER A 119 -0.82 -23.11 15.65
C SER A 119 -0.51 -21.64 15.39
N ALA A 120 0.73 -21.36 14.99
CA ALA A 120 1.15 -20.04 14.54
C ALA A 120 0.30 -19.54 13.35
N MET A 121 -0.23 -20.45 12.52
CA MET A 121 -1.12 -20.11 11.40
C MET A 121 -2.45 -19.48 11.85
N PHE A 122 -2.89 -19.73 13.09
CA PHE A 122 -4.11 -19.15 13.64
C PHE A 122 -3.83 -18.03 14.65
N PHE A 123 -2.58 -17.59 14.75
CA PHE A 123 -2.23 -16.47 15.61
C PHE A 123 -2.96 -15.21 15.14
N SER A 124 -3.51 -14.47 16.09
CA SER A 124 -4.15 -13.19 15.87
C SER A 124 -3.91 -12.30 17.07
N HIS A 125 -3.76 -11.01 16.83
CA HIS A 125 -3.70 -10.04 17.91
C HIS A 125 -5.12 -9.76 18.41
N THR A 126 -5.28 -9.59 19.72
CA THR A 126 -6.57 -9.20 20.30
C THR A 126 -6.40 -8.16 21.38
N ALA A 127 -7.33 -7.21 21.42
CA ALA A 127 -7.45 -6.23 22.50
C ALA A 127 -8.93 -5.98 22.78
N SER A 128 -9.25 -5.56 23.99
CA SER A 128 -10.65 -5.33 24.37
C SER A 128 -10.78 -4.10 25.27
N ARG A 129 -11.84 -3.34 25.05
CA ARG A 129 -12.21 -2.20 25.89
C ARG A 129 -13.73 -2.13 26.01
N GLU A 130 -14.22 -2.03 27.24
CA GLU A 130 -15.66 -1.95 27.53
C GLU A 130 -16.41 -3.15 26.89
N ASN A 131 -17.33 -2.89 25.97
CA ASN A 131 -18.11 -3.86 25.21
C ASN A 131 -17.45 -4.29 23.89
N ILE A 132 -16.26 -3.77 23.56
CA ILE A 132 -15.57 -4.02 22.28
C ILE A 132 -14.44 -5.04 22.42
N LEU A 133 -14.36 -5.95 21.45
CA LEU A 133 -13.20 -6.80 21.15
C LEU A 133 -12.70 -6.49 19.74
N ILE A 134 -11.40 -6.26 19.59
CA ILE A 134 -10.72 -6.23 18.30
C ILE A 134 -9.92 -7.52 18.13
N GLN A 135 -9.94 -8.07 16.92
CA GLN A 135 -9.14 -9.21 16.50
C GLN A 135 -8.49 -8.88 15.16
N VAL A 136 -7.18 -8.99 15.04
CA VAL A 136 -6.43 -8.60 13.84
C VAL A 136 -5.52 -9.75 13.40
N ASN A 137 -5.34 -9.93 12.08
CA ASN A 137 -4.43 -10.93 11.52
C ASN A 137 -3.05 -10.89 12.21
N GLY A 138 -2.53 -12.06 12.61
CA GLY A 138 -1.26 -12.23 13.33
C GLY A 138 -0.01 -11.92 12.52
N GLU A 139 -0.13 -11.65 11.22
CA GLU A 139 0.97 -11.15 10.38
C GLU A 139 1.25 -9.66 10.62
N LEU A 140 0.32 -8.93 11.26
CA LEU A 140 0.57 -7.56 11.67
C LEU A 140 1.67 -7.53 12.74
N LYS A 141 2.67 -6.66 12.59
CA LYS A 141 3.73 -6.53 13.60
C LYS A 141 3.15 -6.05 14.93
N ASP A 142 3.69 -6.54 16.05
CA ASP A 142 3.27 -6.13 17.40
C ASP A 142 3.26 -4.60 17.57
N GLU A 143 4.28 -3.91 17.08
CA GLU A 143 4.37 -2.44 17.18
C GLU A 143 3.30 -1.71 16.36
N GLN A 144 2.75 -2.35 15.31
CA GLN A 144 1.59 -1.81 14.60
C GLN A 144 0.32 -2.09 15.37
N PHE A 145 0.14 -3.31 15.89
CA PHE A 145 -1.04 -3.67 16.67
C PHE A 145 -1.20 -2.81 17.93
N GLU A 146 -0.09 -2.50 18.62
CA GLU A 146 -0.08 -1.59 19.78
C GLU A 146 -0.71 -0.23 19.47
N LYS A 147 -0.59 0.27 18.23
CA LYS A 147 -1.25 1.53 17.80
C LYS A 147 -2.77 1.38 17.74
N TYR A 148 -3.28 0.25 17.26
CA TYR A 148 -4.73 -0.02 17.27
C TYR A 148 -5.25 -0.12 18.71
N GLU A 149 -4.50 -0.78 19.61
CA GLU A 149 -4.85 -0.84 21.02
C GLU A 149 -4.81 0.55 21.69
N GLU A 150 -3.80 1.37 21.41
CA GLU A 150 -3.70 2.74 21.91
C GLU A 150 -4.90 3.57 21.43
N VAL A 151 -5.22 3.55 20.14
CA VAL A 151 -6.38 4.27 19.59
C VAL A 151 -7.66 3.80 20.25
N LEU A 152 -7.89 2.48 20.36
CA LEU A 152 -9.05 1.92 21.05
C LEU A 152 -9.20 2.49 22.47
N ASN A 153 -8.09 2.63 23.20
CA ASN A 153 -8.07 3.18 24.57
C ASN A 153 -8.24 4.70 24.66
N THR A 154 -8.11 5.45 23.56
CA THR A 154 -8.32 6.91 23.52
C THR A 154 -9.72 7.33 23.04
N ILE A 155 -10.54 6.42 22.52
CA ILE A 155 -11.89 6.77 22.05
C ILE A 155 -12.71 7.38 23.20
N GLY A 156 -13.32 8.54 22.94
CA GLY A 156 -14.10 9.29 23.93
C GLY A 156 -13.30 10.24 24.83
N THR A 157 -11.96 10.23 24.79
CA THR A 157 -11.14 11.20 25.55
C THR A 157 -11.01 12.54 24.83
N GLY A 158 -11.19 12.56 23.50
CA GLY A 158 -11.03 13.73 22.64
C GLY A 158 -9.63 13.86 22.02
N ASP A 159 -8.68 13.01 22.43
CA ASP A 159 -7.29 13.03 21.98
C ASP A 159 -6.93 11.71 21.29
N ILE A 160 -7.37 11.54 20.03
CA ILE A 160 -7.00 10.38 19.20
C ILE A 160 -5.57 10.62 18.66
N PRO A 161 -4.59 9.73 18.94
CA PRO A 161 -3.24 9.86 18.42
C PRO A 161 -3.27 9.75 16.89
N LYS A 162 -2.44 10.55 16.21
CA LYS A 162 -2.27 10.48 14.76
C LYS A 162 -0.92 9.88 14.44
N TYR A 163 -0.94 8.73 13.79
CA TYR A 163 0.27 8.11 13.28
C TYR A 163 0.55 8.62 11.87
N GLN A 164 1.81 8.57 11.46
CA GLN A 164 2.10 8.62 10.04
C GLN A 164 1.72 7.26 9.47
N ALA A 165 0.97 7.26 8.36
CA ALA A 165 0.74 6.03 7.60
C ALA A 165 2.09 5.40 7.31
N GLU A 166 2.23 4.08 7.48
CA GLU A 166 3.46 3.42 7.09
C GLU A 166 3.65 3.62 5.58
N GLU A 167 4.76 4.26 5.22
CA GLU A 167 5.12 4.51 3.84
C GLU A 167 5.49 3.15 3.23
N LYS A 168 4.63 2.61 2.36
CA LYS A 168 4.98 1.41 1.58
C LYS A 168 6.19 1.76 0.73
N VAL A 169 7.32 1.13 1.02
CA VAL A 169 8.52 1.24 0.20
C VAL A 169 8.16 0.81 -1.22
N THR A 170 8.30 1.73 -2.18
CA THR A 170 8.09 1.42 -3.60
C THR A 170 9.38 0.89 -4.23
N MET A 171 9.28 0.20 -5.37
CA MET A 171 10.48 -0.26 -6.11
C MET A 171 11.51 0.85 -6.40
N ASN A 172 11.04 2.08 -6.65
CA ASN A 172 11.91 3.21 -6.92
C ASN A 172 12.69 3.66 -5.67
N GLU A 173 12.10 3.49 -4.50
CA GLU A 173 12.66 3.92 -3.21
C GLU A 173 13.41 2.80 -2.49
N ALA A 174 13.15 1.55 -2.85
CA ALA A 174 13.63 0.38 -2.11
C ALA A 174 15.15 0.27 -2.08
N GLU A 175 15.71 0.07 -0.90
CA GLU A 175 17.14 -0.12 -0.65
C GLU A 175 17.46 -1.57 -0.27
N ALA A 176 18.75 -1.92 -0.27
CA ALA A 176 19.21 -3.25 0.12
C ALA A 176 18.74 -3.62 1.54
N GLY A 177 18.14 -4.81 1.68
CA GLY A 177 17.58 -5.33 2.93
C GLY A 177 16.09 -5.05 3.13
N GLU A 178 15.48 -4.21 2.29
CA GLU A 178 14.04 -3.93 2.35
C GLU A 178 13.21 -4.99 1.62
N SER A 179 11.90 -4.98 1.86
CA SER A 179 10.94 -5.82 1.14
C SER A 179 9.87 -4.93 0.52
N VAL A 180 9.54 -5.21 -0.74
CA VAL A 180 8.52 -4.50 -1.49
C VAL A 180 7.39 -5.47 -1.80
N GLU A 181 6.17 -5.14 -1.38
CA GLU A 181 4.99 -5.93 -1.74
C GLU A 181 4.52 -5.60 -3.16
N GLY A 182 4.36 -6.63 -3.98
CA GLY A 182 3.80 -6.56 -5.32
C GLY A 182 2.48 -7.30 -5.45
N GLU A 183 1.85 -7.18 -6.62
CA GLU A 183 0.58 -7.84 -6.94
C GLU A 183 0.66 -9.37 -6.81
N TRP A 184 1.78 -9.94 -7.26
CA TRP A 184 1.98 -11.39 -7.34
C TRP A 184 2.79 -11.95 -6.17
N GLY A 185 3.29 -11.11 -5.26
CA GLY A 185 4.16 -11.57 -4.20
C GLY A 185 5.15 -10.51 -3.73
N THR A 186 6.08 -10.93 -2.88
CA THR A 186 6.99 -10.05 -2.19
C THR A 186 8.38 -10.10 -2.82
N TYR A 187 9.01 -8.95 -2.96
CA TYR A 187 10.39 -8.82 -3.43
C TYR A 187 11.29 -8.49 -2.25
N LYS A 188 12.22 -9.39 -1.93
CA LYS A 188 13.29 -9.14 -0.96
C LYS A 188 14.46 -8.50 -1.70
N ILE A 189 14.81 -7.28 -1.38
CA ILE A 189 15.88 -6.54 -2.08
C ILE A 189 17.23 -6.90 -1.46
N LEU A 190 18.15 -7.45 -2.27
CA LEU A 190 19.49 -7.83 -1.82
C LEU A 190 20.50 -6.73 -2.11
N ASN A 191 20.41 -6.09 -3.26
CA ASN A 191 21.31 -5.02 -3.66
C ASN A 191 20.62 -4.06 -4.64
N THR A 192 21.13 -2.85 -4.76
CA THR A 192 20.60 -1.82 -5.66
C THR A 192 21.75 -1.06 -6.31
N SER A 193 21.56 -0.65 -7.55
CA SER A 193 22.53 0.19 -8.25
C SER A 193 21.83 1.15 -9.23
N THR A 194 22.59 2.12 -9.72
CA THR A 194 22.21 3.03 -10.80
C THR A 194 23.31 2.99 -11.85
N PRO A 195 23.00 2.83 -13.14
CA PRO A 195 23.99 2.96 -14.20
C PRO A 195 24.70 4.31 -14.16
N GLU A 196 25.98 4.35 -14.56
CA GLU A 196 26.75 5.60 -14.62
C GLU A 196 26.15 6.61 -15.61
N GLU A 197 25.68 6.11 -16.75
CA GLU A 197 25.00 6.92 -17.77
C GLU A 197 23.52 7.09 -17.41
N THR A 198 23.08 8.35 -17.39
CA THR A 198 21.73 8.71 -16.90
C THR A 198 20.69 8.81 -18.00
N SER A 199 21.09 8.74 -19.27
CA SER A 199 20.20 8.84 -20.43
C SER A 199 20.76 8.07 -21.60
N TYR A 200 19.87 7.36 -22.27
CA TYR A 200 20.14 6.55 -23.47
C TYR A 200 19.19 6.96 -24.59
N THR A 201 19.49 6.55 -25.82
CA THR A 201 18.66 6.87 -26.98
C THR A 201 18.64 5.71 -27.96
N SER A 202 17.44 5.31 -28.35
CA SER A 202 17.17 4.47 -29.51
C SER A 202 16.12 5.20 -30.34
N GLU A 203 16.55 6.01 -31.31
CA GLU A 203 15.67 7.02 -31.92
C GLU A 203 14.33 6.45 -32.42
N PRO A 204 13.20 7.15 -32.20
CA PRO A 204 13.04 8.45 -31.52
C PRO A 204 12.86 8.37 -29.99
N ILE A 205 13.06 7.19 -29.38
CA ILE A 205 12.92 6.98 -27.93
C ILE A 205 14.17 7.47 -27.20
N LYS A 206 13.95 8.30 -26.18
CA LYS A 206 14.93 8.58 -25.13
C LYS A 206 14.49 7.86 -23.87
N PHE A 207 15.43 7.25 -23.17
CA PHE A 207 15.10 6.56 -21.92
C PHE A 207 16.20 6.67 -20.89
N SER A 208 15.87 6.41 -19.64
CA SER A 208 16.80 6.32 -18.52
C SER A 208 16.49 5.08 -17.68
N VAL A 209 17.49 4.53 -17.03
CA VAL A 209 17.35 3.41 -16.09
C VAL A 209 17.70 3.94 -14.69
N PRO A 210 16.78 4.63 -13.98
CA PRO A 210 17.09 5.28 -12.71
C PRO A 210 17.53 4.34 -11.59
N LYS A 211 17.11 3.07 -11.63
CA LYS A 211 17.48 2.08 -10.61
C LYS A 211 17.44 0.67 -11.18
N VAL A 212 18.38 -0.14 -10.72
CA VAL A 212 18.38 -1.59 -10.91
C VAL A 212 18.45 -2.26 -9.55
N LEU A 213 17.63 -3.28 -9.34
CA LEU A 213 17.59 -4.05 -8.09
C LEU A 213 18.00 -5.50 -8.36
N LEU A 214 18.79 -6.08 -7.46
CA LEU A 214 18.91 -7.53 -7.33
C LEU A 214 17.98 -7.96 -6.20
N ALA A 215 17.05 -8.85 -6.50
CA ALA A 215 16.01 -9.25 -5.55
C ALA A 215 15.66 -10.73 -5.67
N THR A 216 15.18 -11.30 -4.57
CA THR A 216 14.48 -12.59 -4.59
C THR A 216 12.99 -12.32 -4.50
N PHE A 217 12.24 -12.80 -5.49
CA PHE A 217 10.78 -12.74 -5.50
C PHE A 217 10.17 -14.02 -4.95
N ILE A 218 9.15 -13.86 -4.12
CA ILE A 218 8.43 -14.95 -3.47
C ILE A 218 6.95 -14.79 -3.83
N PRO A 219 6.37 -15.71 -4.64
CA PRO A 219 4.96 -15.68 -4.96
C PRO A 219 4.10 -15.70 -3.70
N ASN A 220 3.01 -14.95 -3.70
CA ASN A 220 2.00 -15.06 -2.64
C ASN A 220 1.19 -16.36 -2.79
N GLU A 221 0.45 -16.73 -1.74
CA GLU A 221 -0.34 -17.97 -1.71
C GLU A 221 -1.35 -18.09 -2.86
N GLU A 222 -1.89 -16.96 -3.34
CA GLU A 222 -2.88 -16.92 -4.43
C GLU A 222 -2.24 -17.15 -5.81
N SER A 223 -0.96 -16.84 -5.96
CA SER A 223 -0.26 -16.88 -7.25
C SER A 223 0.83 -17.95 -7.33
N LYS A 224 1.15 -18.65 -6.24
CA LYS A 224 2.21 -19.68 -6.20
C LYS A 224 2.10 -20.73 -7.31
N ASP A 225 0.88 -21.14 -7.66
CA ASP A 225 0.63 -22.15 -8.71
C ASP A 225 0.90 -21.63 -10.13
N LEU A 226 1.09 -20.32 -10.30
CA LEU A 226 1.48 -19.67 -11.56
C LEU A 226 3.00 -19.67 -11.77
N PHE A 227 3.78 -19.93 -10.72
CA PHE A 227 5.24 -19.95 -10.76
C PHE A 227 5.77 -21.36 -10.54
N GLU A 228 6.84 -21.71 -11.25
CA GLU A 228 7.46 -23.04 -11.13
C GLU A 228 8.32 -23.19 -9.87
N GLN A 229 8.77 -22.08 -9.30
CA GLN A 229 9.72 -22.01 -8.19
C GLN A 229 9.11 -21.22 -7.03
N GLU A 230 9.42 -21.64 -5.80
CA GLU A 230 8.99 -20.95 -4.56
C GLU A 230 9.71 -19.62 -4.37
N GLU A 231 10.93 -19.50 -4.89
CA GLU A 231 11.73 -18.28 -4.89
C GLU A 231 12.35 -18.10 -6.27
N ILE A 232 12.37 -16.86 -6.78
CA ILE A 232 12.91 -16.53 -8.09
C ILE A 232 13.94 -15.41 -7.93
N ASN A 233 15.16 -15.63 -8.38
CA ASN A 233 16.20 -14.62 -8.38
C ASN A 233 16.03 -13.67 -9.58
N LEU A 234 16.07 -12.38 -9.31
CA LEU A 234 15.73 -11.35 -10.29
C LEU A 234 16.78 -10.24 -10.35
N ALA A 235 17.09 -9.78 -11.56
CA ALA A 235 17.54 -8.42 -11.80
C ALA A 235 16.32 -7.60 -12.26
N ILE A 236 16.02 -6.47 -11.63
CA ILE A 236 14.85 -5.65 -11.94
C ILE A 236 15.33 -4.31 -12.47
N ALA A 237 15.03 -4.01 -13.74
CA ALA A 237 15.30 -2.69 -14.31
C ALA A 237 14.06 -1.80 -14.22
N LEU A 238 14.20 -0.64 -13.59
CA LEU A 238 13.20 0.43 -13.64
C LEU A 238 13.57 1.37 -14.78
N ILE A 239 12.67 1.61 -15.72
CA ILE A 239 12.96 2.37 -16.95
C ILE A 239 11.93 3.47 -17.13
N ASN A 240 12.40 4.68 -17.41
CA ASN A 240 11.57 5.78 -17.87
C ASN A 240 11.89 6.07 -19.33
N SER A 241 10.87 6.21 -20.16
CA SER A 241 11.02 6.45 -21.60
C SER A 241 10.17 7.61 -22.07
N GLU A 242 10.58 8.22 -23.17
CA GLU A 242 9.89 9.31 -23.85
C GLU A 242 10.02 9.13 -25.37
N ASN A 243 8.89 9.03 -26.07
CA ASN A 243 8.87 9.18 -27.52
C ASN A 243 8.91 10.66 -27.86
N THR A 244 9.91 11.07 -28.64
CA THR A 244 10.09 12.47 -29.04
C THR A 244 9.44 12.80 -30.38
N SER A 245 8.86 11.81 -31.06
CA SER A 245 8.18 11.96 -32.35
C SER A 245 6.65 11.99 -32.22
N GLU A 246 5.97 12.51 -33.25
CA GLU A 246 4.52 12.47 -33.37
C GLU A 246 3.99 11.11 -33.85
N ASP A 247 4.88 10.27 -34.38
CA ASP A 247 4.53 8.95 -34.88
C ASP A 247 4.34 7.96 -33.73
N THR A 248 3.49 6.94 -33.97
CA THR A 248 3.49 5.76 -33.11
C THR A 248 4.76 4.96 -33.35
N VAL A 249 5.47 4.63 -32.27
CA VAL A 249 6.65 3.75 -32.29
C VAL A 249 6.55 2.72 -31.18
N SER A 250 7.30 1.63 -31.31
CA SER A 250 7.32 0.55 -30.34
C SER A 250 8.73 0.39 -29.76
N PHE A 251 8.81 0.45 -28.44
CA PHE A 251 10.02 0.14 -27.66
C PHE A 251 9.73 -1.14 -26.88
N HIS A 252 10.49 -2.20 -27.09
CA HIS A 252 10.21 -3.54 -26.55
C HIS A 252 11.21 -3.95 -25.46
N PRO A 253 11.28 -3.25 -24.31
CA PRO A 253 12.27 -3.55 -23.31
C PRO A 253 12.01 -4.89 -22.61
N PHE A 254 10.81 -5.45 -22.73
CA PHE A 254 10.47 -6.80 -22.25
C PHE A 254 11.19 -7.93 -23.03
N SER A 255 11.65 -7.65 -24.25
CA SER A 255 12.39 -8.60 -25.08
C SER A 255 13.90 -8.54 -24.87
N ALA A 256 14.37 -7.56 -24.09
CA ALA A 256 15.78 -7.37 -23.81
C ALA A 256 16.41 -8.59 -23.12
N LYS A 257 17.74 -8.69 -23.22
CA LYS A 257 18.53 -9.71 -22.54
C LYS A 257 19.40 -9.06 -21.48
N VAL A 258 19.59 -9.75 -20.36
CA VAL A 258 20.59 -9.38 -19.37
C VAL A 258 21.72 -10.41 -19.37
N THR A 259 22.96 -9.95 -19.31
CA THR A 259 24.15 -10.79 -19.10
C THR A 259 24.85 -10.40 -17.80
N THR A 260 25.50 -11.37 -17.16
CA THR A 260 26.15 -11.19 -15.86
C THR A 260 27.66 -11.47 -15.94
N ASP A 261 28.45 -10.92 -15.02
CA ASP A 261 29.88 -11.23 -14.90
C ASP A 261 30.16 -12.69 -14.49
N THR A 262 29.15 -13.37 -13.95
CA THR A 262 29.12 -14.82 -13.71
C THR A 262 28.87 -15.65 -14.97
N LYS A 263 28.72 -14.99 -16.14
CA LYS A 263 28.54 -15.58 -17.48
C LYS A 263 27.14 -16.13 -17.76
N GLY A 264 26.14 -15.67 -17.04
CA GLY A 264 24.74 -15.94 -17.31
C GLY A 264 24.17 -15.06 -18.42
N GLN A 265 23.07 -15.52 -19.02
CA GLN A 265 22.30 -14.74 -19.99
C GLN A 265 20.81 -15.08 -19.82
N TYR A 266 20.00 -14.06 -19.54
CA TYR A 266 18.62 -14.24 -19.09
C TYR A 266 17.63 -13.35 -19.85
N GLY A 267 16.35 -13.74 -19.80
CA GLY A 267 15.23 -12.97 -20.35
C GLY A 267 14.33 -12.42 -19.24
N ALA A 268 13.38 -11.58 -19.64
CA ALA A 268 12.38 -11.05 -18.72
C ALA A 268 11.45 -12.14 -18.18
N GLN A 269 11.07 -12.01 -16.91
CA GLN A 269 9.97 -12.74 -16.28
C GLN A 269 8.66 -12.07 -16.70
N GLU A 270 8.12 -12.46 -17.85
CA GLU A 270 7.01 -11.76 -18.52
C GLU A 270 5.80 -11.48 -17.63
N MET A 271 5.47 -12.40 -16.72
CA MET A 271 4.32 -12.27 -15.82
C MET A 271 4.45 -11.11 -14.82
N LEU A 272 5.68 -10.70 -14.50
CA LEU A 272 5.95 -9.62 -13.55
C LEU A 272 6.22 -8.27 -14.24
N ASN A 273 6.18 -8.22 -15.57
CA ASN A 273 6.44 -7.00 -16.32
C ASN A 273 5.32 -5.97 -16.12
N LYS A 274 5.71 -4.69 -16.03
CA LYS A 274 4.79 -3.56 -16.01
C LYS A 274 5.21 -2.53 -17.06
N GLY A 275 4.24 -1.95 -17.75
CA GLY A 275 4.43 -0.96 -18.81
C GLY A 275 3.77 -1.38 -20.11
N ASP A 276 3.87 -0.54 -21.13
CA ASP A 276 3.37 -0.80 -22.47
C ASP A 276 4.50 -0.55 -23.48
N SER A 277 4.66 -1.40 -24.49
CA SER A 277 5.71 -1.20 -25.48
C SER A 277 5.36 -0.13 -26.50
N GLU A 278 4.08 0.17 -26.72
CA GLU A 278 3.64 1.12 -27.74
C GLU A 278 3.57 2.55 -27.21
N HIS A 279 4.23 3.47 -27.93
CA HIS A 279 4.20 4.89 -27.65
C HIS A 279 3.43 5.61 -28.77
N ILE A 280 2.21 6.07 -28.48
CA ILE A 280 1.37 6.79 -29.45
C ILE A 280 1.64 8.29 -29.35
N GLY A 281 2.45 8.81 -30.27
CA GLY A 281 2.89 10.21 -30.27
C GLY A 281 3.84 10.52 -29.10
N GLN A 282 3.92 11.81 -28.73
CA GLN A 282 4.87 12.29 -27.73
C GLN A 282 4.43 11.99 -26.29
N VAL A 283 4.64 10.74 -25.87
CA VAL A 283 4.26 10.25 -24.53
C VAL A 283 5.46 9.74 -23.75
N LYS A 284 5.30 9.74 -22.42
CA LYS A 284 6.23 9.12 -21.48
C LYS A 284 5.64 7.84 -20.93
N GLN A 285 6.49 6.85 -20.72
CA GLN A 285 6.10 5.57 -20.12
C GLN A 285 7.15 5.11 -19.12
N GLU A 286 6.67 4.42 -18.09
CA GLU A 286 7.48 3.80 -17.04
C GLU A 286 7.36 2.28 -17.15
N PHE A 287 8.47 1.59 -16.91
CA PHE A 287 8.56 0.14 -16.93
C PHE A 287 9.15 -0.41 -15.65
N VAL A 288 8.65 -1.57 -15.26
CA VAL A 288 9.30 -2.46 -14.29
C VAL A 288 9.53 -3.78 -15.00
N ILE A 289 10.81 -4.17 -15.15
CA ILE A 289 11.19 -5.34 -15.95
C ILE A 289 12.08 -6.25 -15.12
N PRO A 290 11.49 -7.27 -14.49
CA PRO A 290 12.25 -8.31 -13.81
C PRO A 290 12.81 -9.31 -14.82
N TYR A 291 14.08 -9.67 -14.70
CA TYR A 291 14.77 -10.69 -15.49
C TYR A 291 15.05 -11.89 -14.59
N ASN A 292 14.63 -13.09 -15.01
CA ASN A 292 14.78 -14.31 -14.23
C ASN A 292 16.22 -14.82 -14.32
N LEU A 293 16.99 -14.66 -13.26
CA LEU A 293 18.39 -15.07 -13.16
C LEU A 293 18.56 -16.56 -12.77
N GLU A 294 17.48 -17.32 -12.80
CA GLU A 294 17.44 -18.75 -12.49
C GLU A 294 18.11 -19.04 -11.13
N ASP A 295 19.14 -19.89 -11.12
CA ASP A 295 19.86 -20.33 -9.92
C ASP A 295 21.12 -19.50 -9.61
N GLU A 296 21.30 -18.32 -10.23
CA GLU A 296 22.45 -17.48 -9.91
C GLU A 296 22.47 -17.03 -8.45
N ASP A 297 23.68 -17.07 -7.87
CA ASP A 297 23.94 -16.50 -6.56
C ASP A 297 24.10 -14.98 -6.70
N LEU A 298 23.04 -14.25 -6.38
CA LEU A 298 22.97 -12.80 -6.46
C LEU A 298 24.10 -12.08 -5.70
N SER A 299 24.66 -12.70 -4.65
CA SER A 299 25.78 -12.12 -3.89
C SER A 299 27.12 -12.13 -4.62
N LYS A 300 27.21 -12.90 -5.72
CA LYS A 300 28.42 -12.98 -6.56
C LYS A 300 28.40 -12.05 -7.76
N ILE A 301 27.23 -11.54 -8.13
CA ILE A 301 27.05 -10.64 -9.27
C ILE A 301 27.63 -9.28 -8.92
N LYS A 302 28.54 -8.78 -9.74
CA LYS A 302 29.12 -7.44 -9.60
C LYS A 302 28.80 -6.55 -10.78
N GLU A 303 28.57 -7.14 -11.94
CA GLU A 303 28.27 -6.40 -13.16
C GLU A 303 27.16 -7.10 -13.94
N LEU A 304 26.25 -6.29 -14.47
CA LEU A 304 25.20 -6.69 -15.39
C LEU A 304 25.28 -5.81 -16.64
N GLU A 305 24.89 -6.35 -17.79
CA GLU A 305 24.60 -5.57 -18.99
C GLU A 305 23.19 -5.88 -19.47
N PHE A 306 22.36 -4.86 -19.64
CA PHE A 306 21.06 -4.98 -20.31
C PHE A 306 21.21 -4.63 -21.78
N HIS A 307 20.76 -5.51 -22.66
CA HIS A 307 20.84 -5.41 -24.11
C HIS A 307 19.43 -5.16 -24.66
N PHE A 308 19.12 -3.91 -24.97
CA PHE A 308 17.83 -3.47 -25.52
C PHE A 308 17.88 -3.41 -27.03
N ASP A 309 16.90 -4.05 -27.68
CA ASP A 309 16.71 -3.94 -29.13
C ASP A 309 16.29 -2.52 -29.52
N GLY A 310 16.67 -2.13 -30.73
CA GLY A 310 16.32 -0.83 -31.29
C GLY A 310 14.82 -0.59 -31.42
N THR A 311 14.40 0.66 -31.22
CA THR A 311 13.01 1.11 -31.42
C THR A 311 12.49 0.73 -32.80
N ALA A 312 11.25 0.28 -32.88
CA ALA A 312 10.60 -0.11 -34.12
C ALA A 312 9.46 0.84 -34.52
N LYS A 313 9.21 0.94 -35.83
CA LYS A 313 8.02 1.57 -36.41
C LYS A 313 7.53 0.68 -37.55
N ASP A 314 6.23 0.37 -37.57
CA ASP A 314 5.60 -0.47 -38.60
C ASP A 314 6.37 -1.80 -38.83
N ALA A 315 6.73 -2.48 -37.73
CA ALA A 315 7.54 -3.70 -37.71
C ALA A 315 8.96 -3.60 -38.32
N THR A 316 9.47 -2.39 -38.52
CA THR A 316 10.83 -2.13 -38.97
C THR A 316 11.62 -1.47 -37.85
N THR A 317 12.78 -2.02 -37.50
CA THR A 317 13.72 -1.38 -36.56
C THR A 317 14.26 -0.08 -37.17
N ILE A 318 14.07 1.03 -36.46
CA ILE A 318 14.51 2.37 -36.86
C ILE A 318 15.53 2.97 -35.89
N GLY A 319 15.53 2.54 -34.63
CA GLY A 319 16.51 2.92 -33.62
C GLY A 319 17.69 1.94 -33.57
N GLU A 320 18.78 2.36 -32.95
CA GLU A 320 19.92 1.48 -32.68
C GLU A 320 19.68 0.65 -31.41
N ASP A 321 20.29 -0.53 -31.35
CA ASP A 321 20.36 -1.34 -30.13
C ASP A 321 21.18 -0.60 -29.07
N VAL A 322 20.81 -0.75 -27.80
CA VAL A 322 21.45 -0.05 -26.68
C VAL A 322 21.89 -1.05 -25.63
N VAL A 323 23.14 -0.92 -25.18
CA VAL A 323 23.68 -1.67 -24.04
C VAL A 323 23.78 -0.76 -22.83
N VAL A 324 23.21 -1.19 -21.70
CA VAL A 324 23.22 -0.48 -20.41
C VAL A 324 24.03 -1.28 -19.41
N PRO A 325 25.30 -0.91 -19.15
CA PRO A 325 26.12 -1.54 -18.13
C PRO A 325 25.75 -1.03 -16.73
N VAL A 326 25.74 -1.93 -15.75
CA VAL A 326 25.43 -1.63 -14.35
C VAL A 326 26.39 -2.39 -13.44
N SER A 327 27.01 -1.69 -12.48
CA SER A 327 27.91 -2.28 -11.50
C SER A 327 27.33 -2.19 -10.10
N PHE A 328 27.50 -3.24 -9.29
CA PHE A 328 27.07 -3.31 -7.90
C PHE A 328 28.28 -3.22 -6.97
N GLU A 329 28.08 -2.58 -5.81
CA GLU A 329 29.06 -2.58 -4.71
C GLU A 329 29.01 -3.87 -3.90
#